data_AF-A0A350CFU0-F1
#
_entry.id   AF-A0A350CFU0-F1
#
_cell.length_a   1.000
_cell.length_b   1.000
_cell.length_c   1.000
_cell.angle_alpha   90.00
_cell.angle_beta   90.00
_cell.angle_gamma   90.00
#
_symmetry.space_group_name_H-M   'P 1'
#
loop_
_entity.id
_entity.type
_entity.pdbx_description
1 polymer ?
#
loop_
_entity_poly.entity_id
_entity_poly.type
_entity_poly.pdbx_seq_one_letter_code
_entity_poly.pdbx_strand_id
1 'polypeptide(L)'
;EDAQERRAEVEQGLDDTWFSWRGALTADGAASYRVQGPGVFLEYAPQAMGGAPAEHIHAMYREFGNDYGQRWFQESTASGKPADPQK
;
A
#
# COMPACT_ATOMS: atom_id res chain seq x y z
N GLU A 1 8.27 1.43 10.88
CA GLU A 1 8.37 2.71 10.16
C GLU A 1 7.69 3.77 10.98
N ASP A 2 8.24 4.98 11.01
CA ASP A 2 7.60 6.12 11.64
C ASP A 2 6.50 6.69 10.73
N ALA A 3 5.34 7.05 11.28
CA ALA A 3 4.21 7.54 10.50
C ALA A 3 4.50 8.90 9.81
N GLN A 4 5.39 9.72 10.36
CA GLN A 4 5.82 10.97 9.74
C GLN A 4 6.73 10.70 8.55
N GLU A 5 7.64 9.74 8.66
CA GLU A 5 8.52 9.30 7.57
C GLU A 5 7.70 8.79 6.38
N ARG A 6 6.75 7.87 6.63
CA ARG A 6 5.85 7.35 5.60
C ARG A 6 5.04 8.45 4.91
N ARG A 7 4.54 9.43 5.68
CA ARG A 7 3.79 10.56 5.12
C ARG A 7 4.66 11.42 4.21
N ALA A 8 5.87 11.76 4.64
CA ALA A 8 6.78 12.59 3.86
C ALA A 8 7.12 11.95 2.50
N GLU A 9 7.32 10.63 2.47
CA GLU A 9 7.57 9.90 1.21
C GLU A 9 6.34 9.89 0.28
N VAL A 10 5.13 9.76 0.82
CA VAL A 10 3.90 9.89 0.02
C VAL A 10 3.72 11.31 -0.52
N GLU A 11 3.99 12.33 0.31
CA GLU A 11 3.90 13.74 -0.09
C GLU A 11 4.89 14.10 -1.21
N GLN A 12 6.10 13.53 -1.21
CA GLN A 12 7.09 13.72 -2.27
C GLN A 12 6.63 13.21 -3.65
N GLY A 13 5.80 12.16 -3.68
CA GLY A 13 5.28 11.57 -4.91
C GLY A 13 3.86 12.01 -5.27
N LEU A 14 3.31 12.99 -4.56
CA LEU A 14 1.88 13.31 -4.66
C LEU A 14 1.49 13.86 -6.03
N ASP A 15 2.36 14.66 -6.67
CA ASP A 15 2.12 15.22 -8.00
C ASP A 15 2.06 14.13 -9.10
N ASP A 16 2.67 12.97 -8.86
CA ASP A 16 2.65 11.81 -9.74
C ASP A 16 1.65 10.73 -9.27
N THR A 17 0.71 11.10 -8.40
CA THR A 17 -0.32 10.20 -7.87
C THR A 17 -1.64 10.35 -8.59
N TRP A 18 -2.19 9.24 -9.07
CA TRP A 18 -3.40 9.20 -9.88
C TRP A 18 -4.54 8.48 -9.17
N PHE A 19 -5.75 8.99 -9.37
CA PHE A 19 -6.98 8.35 -8.96
C PHE A 19 -7.71 7.77 -10.17
N SER A 20 -8.18 6.52 -10.06
CA SER A 20 -9.05 5.91 -11.06
C SER A 20 -10.28 5.32 -10.39
N TRP A 21 -11.44 5.52 -11.02
CA TRP A 21 -12.73 4.97 -10.61
C TRP A 21 -13.29 4.05 -11.69
N ARG A 22 -13.97 2.99 -11.27
CA ARG A 22 -14.73 2.11 -12.15
C ARG A 22 -15.99 1.63 -11.46
N GLY A 23 -17.14 1.80 -12.09
CA GLY A 23 -18.41 1.25 -11.61
C GLY A 23 -19.46 2.33 -11.41
N ALA A 24 -20.42 2.05 -10.55
CA ALA A 24 -21.54 2.94 -10.31
C ALA A 24 -21.09 4.30 -9.73
N LEU A 25 -21.89 5.34 -9.95
CA LEU A 25 -21.73 6.65 -9.30
C LEU A 25 -22.79 6.89 -8.22
N THR A 26 -23.72 5.95 -8.06
CA THR A 26 -24.79 5.97 -7.07
C THR A 26 -24.36 5.23 -5.81
N ALA A 27 -24.86 5.67 -4.64
CA ALA A 27 -24.48 5.12 -3.34
C ALA A 27 -24.66 3.60 -3.23
N ASP A 28 -25.69 3.06 -3.89
CA ASP A 28 -26.06 1.64 -3.75
C ASP A 28 -25.35 0.73 -4.77
N GLY A 29 -24.53 1.30 -5.65
CA GLY A 29 -23.91 0.56 -6.74
C GLY A 29 -22.48 0.14 -6.44
N ALA A 30 -22.08 -1.02 -6.96
CA ALA A 30 -20.72 -1.50 -6.82
C ALA A 30 -19.74 -0.65 -7.64
N ALA A 31 -18.67 -0.21 -7.00
CA ALA A 31 -17.58 0.51 -7.63
C ALA A 31 -16.23 0.12 -7.05
N SER A 32 -15.22 0.11 -7.90
CA SER A 32 -13.81 -0.05 -7.58
C SER A 32 -13.10 1.28 -7.74
N TYR A 33 -12.10 1.54 -6.92
CA TYR A 33 -11.17 2.64 -7.15
C TYR A 33 -9.74 2.23 -6.84
N ARG A 34 -8.81 2.98 -7.43
CA ARG A 34 -7.39 2.90 -7.12
C ARG A 34 -6.81 4.28 -6.91
N VAL A 35 -5.86 4.36 -5.99
CA VAL A 35 -4.93 5.50 -5.85
C VAL A 35 -3.55 4.92 -6.08
N GLN A 36 -2.85 5.41 -7.10
CA GLN A 36 -1.55 4.89 -7.48
C GLN A 36 -0.57 6.04 -7.66
N GLY A 37 0.48 6.04 -6.86
CA GLY A 37 1.63 6.93 -7.00
C GLY A 37 2.94 6.14 -6.87
N PRO A 38 4.10 6.82 -6.95
CA PRO A 38 5.41 6.17 -6.89
C PRO A 38 5.65 5.43 -5.56
N GLY A 39 5.17 5.97 -4.45
CA GLY A 39 5.39 5.44 -3.10
C GLY A 39 4.19 4.75 -2.46
N VAL A 40 3.06 4.62 -3.17
CA VAL A 40 1.84 4.01 -2.63
C VAL A 40 0.93 3.46 -3.71
N PHE A 41 0.35 2.28 -3.44
CA PHE A 41 -0.77 1.74 -4.19
C PHE A 41 -1.89 1.35 -3.25
N LEU A 42 -3.06 1.94 -3.45
CA LEU A 42 -4.32 1.59 -2.78
C LEU A 42 -5.27 1.02 -3.81
N GLU A 43 -5.92 -0.09 -3.48
CA GLU A 43 -7.03 -0.63 -4.25
C GLU A 43 -8.22 -0.88 -3.34
N TYR A 44 -9.39 -0.54 -3.85
CA TYR A 44 -10.69 -0.93 -3.33
C TYR A 44 -11.46 -1.60 -4.46
N ALA A 45 -11.91 -2.83 -4.26
CA ALA A 45 -12.60 -3.61 -5.27
C ALA A 45 -13.68 -4.52 -4.65
N PRO A 46 -14.98 -4.27 -4.87
CA PRO A 46 -16.03 -5.22 -4.55
C PRO A 46 -15.87 -6.51 -5.36
N GLN A 47 -16.20 -7.66 -4.76
CA GLN A 47 -16.12 -8.98 -5.38
C GLN A 47 -17.47 -9.70 -5.24
N ALA A 48 -17.91 -10.36 -6.31
CA ALA A 48 -19.12 -11.17 -6.27
C ALA A 48 -18.79 -12.59 -5.82
N MET A 49 -19.08 -12.93 -4.56
CA MET A 49 -18.93 -14.30 -4.02
C MET A 49 -20.27 -15.07 -4.03
N GLY A 50 -21.00 -15.00 -5.14
CA GLY A 50 -22.34 -15.60 -5.30
C GLY A 50 -23.53 -14.73 -4.88
N GLY A 51 -23.26 -13.49 -4.42
CA GLY A 51 -24.26 -12.47 -4.06
C GLY A 51 -23.99 -11.13 -4.74
N ALA A 52 -24.53 -10.03 -4.20
CA ALA A 52 -24.30 -8.70 -4.78
C ALA A 52 -22.83 -8.27 -4.56
N PRO A 53 -22.13 -7.73 -5.58
CA PRO A 53 -20.71 -7.38 -5.44
C PRO A 53 -20.42 -6.40 -4.30
N ALA A 54 -21.36 -5.49 -4.01
CA ALA A 54 -21.21 -4.49 -2.93
C ALA A 54 -21.21 -5.10 -1.52
N GLU A 55 -21.60 -6.38 -1.35
CA GLU A 55 -21.67 -7.04 -0.04
C GLU A 55 -20.34 -7.68 0.39
N HIS A 56 -19.33 -7.73 -0.48
CA HIS A 56 -18.00 -8.25 -0.16
C HIS A 56 -16.93 -7.35 -0.77
N ILE A 57 -16.22 -6.63 0.09
CA ILE A 57 -15.19 -5.68 -0.31
C ILE A 57 -13.81 -6.30 -0.14
N HIS A 58 -12.97 -6.15 -1.16
CA HIS A 58 -11.53 -6.29 -1.03
C HIS A 58 -10.89 -4.91 -1.00
N ALA A 59 -9.92 -4.74 -0.12
CA ALA A 59 -9.06 -3.57 -0.10
C ALA A 59 -7.61 -3.98 0.10
N MET A 60 -6.70 -3.24 -0.52
CA MET A 60 -5.27 -3.51 -0.46
C MET A 60 -4.50 -2.20 -0.36
N TYR A 61 -3.44 -2.24 0.43
CA TYR A 61 -2.37 -1.24 0.48
C TYR A 61 -1.06 -1.92 0.09
N ARG A 62 -0.27 -1.26 -0.74
CA ARG A 62 1.12 -1.65 -1.01
C ARG A 62 2.04 -0.45 -0.97
N GLU A 63 3.21 -0.70 -0.41
CA GLU A 63 4.37 0.17 -0.49
C GLU A 63 5.38 -0.51 -1.40
N PHE A 64 5.67 0.09 -2.55
CA PHE A 64 6.60 -0.53 -3.49
C PHE A 64 8.00 -0.58 -2.89
N GLY A 65 8.62 -1.77 -2.91
CA GLY A 65 9.98 -1.98 -2.42
C GLY A 65 10.10 -2.28 -0.92
N ASN A 66 9.01 -2.19 -0.15
CA ASN A 66 8.98 -2.54 1.27
C ASN A 66 7.99 -3.70 1.57
N ASP A 67 7.87 -4.62 0.61
CA ASP A 67 6.97 -5.77 0.75
C ASP A 67 7.28 -6.54 2.04
N TYR A 68 6.25 -6.82 2.84
CA TYR A 68 6.39 -7.55 4.11
C TYR A 68 7.42 -6.95 5.09
N GLY A 69 7.68 -5.63 5.04
CA GLY A 69 8.60 -4.96 5.96
C GLY A 69 10.08 -5.22 5.65
N GLN A 70 10.42 -5.52 4.39
CA GLN A 70 11.80 -5.71 3.93
C GLN A 70 12.77 -4.62 4.42
N ARG A 71 12.33 -3.35 4.44
CA ARG A 71 13.14 -2.22 4.90
C ARG A 71 13.55 -2.37 6.36
N TRP A 72 12.60 -2.72 7.24
CA TRP A 72 12.90 -2.97 8.65
C TRP A 72 13.89 -4.14 8.83
N PHE A 73 13.73 -5.20 8.04
CA PHE A 73 14.66 -6.33 8.07
C PHE A 73 16.08 -5.93 7.64
N GLN A 74 16.21 -5.13 6.58
CA GLN A 74 17.50 -4.61 6.11
C GLN A 74 18.14 -3.67 7.15
N GLU A 75 17.37 -2.76 7.73
CA GLU A 75 17.85 -1.83 8.76
C GLU A 75 18.30 -2.57 10.03
N SER A 76 17.54 -3.56 10.47
CA SER A 76 17.87 -4.36 11.67
C SER A 76 19.14 -5.20 11.48
N THR A 77 19.39 -5.72 10.27
CA THR A 77 20.60 -6.49 9.96
C THR A 77 21.82 -5.61 9.71
N ALA A 78 21.65 -4.44 9.10
CA ALA A 78 22.72 -3.44 8.94
C ALA A 78 23.18 -2.83 10.28
N SER A 79 22.32 -2.82 11.29
CA SER A 79 22.63 -2.37 12.66
C SER A 79 23.45 -3.39 13.48
N GLY A 80 23.59 -4.62 12.98
CA GLY A 80 24.44 -5.64 13.59
C GLY A 80 25.92 -5.28 13.42
N LYS A 81 26.59 -4.90 14.52
CA LYS A 81 28.07 -4.81 14.57
C LYS A 81 28.70 -6.01 13.85
N PRO A 82 29.78 -5.84 13.05
CA PRO A 82 30.51 -6.98 12.53
C PRO A 82 31.01 -7.82 13.71
N ALA A 83 30.83 -9.15 13.61
CA ALA A 83 31.39 -10.08 14.57
C ALA A 83 32.91 -9.90 14.60
N ASP A 84 33.46 -9.72 15.80
CA ASP A 84 34.90 -9.65 16.04
C ASP A 84 35.54 -10.98 15.58
N PRO A 85 36.44 -10.98 14.58
CA PRO A 85 37.01 -12.20 14.04
C PRO A 85 38.03 -12.90 14.96
N GLN A 86 38.14 -12.52 16.24
CA GLN A 86 39.15 -13.03 17.18
C GLN A 86 38.65 -13.71 18.46
N LYS A 87 37.46 -14.33 18.47
CA LYS A 87 37.08 -15.30 19.52
C LYS A 87 36.58 -16.62 18.97
#